data_AF-Q0FTK2-F1
#
_entry.id   AF-Q0FTK2-F1
#
_cell.length_a   1.000
_cell.length_b   1.000
_cell.length_c   1.000
_cell.angle_alpha   90.00
_cell.angle_beta   90.00
_cell.angle_gamma   90.00
#
_symmetry.space_group_name_H-M   'P 1'
#
loop_
_entity.id
_entity.type
_entity.pdbx_description
1 polymer ?
#
loop_
_entity_poly.entity_id
_entity_poly.type
_entity_poly.pdbx_seq_one_letter_code
_entity_poly.pdbx_strand_id
1 'polypeptide(L)'
;MSVRVINLGLPKTGTTTLGVALEHAGLRVADFKLRRRSCPDKSIAGSFVARQLYDGYYGSGDPLEKLGVFDALTEISVLNRDLCLWPQTDFGLIQSLRERYSELRFVASYRDPDATAHSMLRWSDLGSDRMPNGNIPGLPRGYGETRLQRAQWVAQHYAFLRTIFAGDPRFLEYDIDDPDASELLSAHLGIDLPWWGKANENRSMRPEGAE
;
A
#
# COMPACT_ATOMS: atom_id res chain seq x y z
N MET A 1 -7.78 18.72 -7.44
CA MET A 1 -6.96 17.50 -7.29
C MET A 1 -7.90 16.30 -7.22
N SER A 2 -7.57 15.17 -7.85
CA SER A 2 -8.48 13.99 -7.91
C SER A 2 -8.18 12.93 -6.86
N VAL A 3 -6.95 12.83 -6.34
CA VAL A 3 -6.61 11.77 -5.36
C VAL A 3 -7.30 12.05 -4.04
N ARG A 4 -8.11 11.11 -3.58
CA ARG A 4 -8.92 11.18 -2.36
C ARG A 4 -8.44 10.20 -1.30
N VAL A 5 -7.82 9.10 -1.72
CA VAL A 5 -7.45 7.99 -0.83
C VAL A 5 -6.01 7.54 -1.09
N ILE A 6 -5.22 7.40 -0.03
CA ILE A 6 -3.90 6.75 -0.09
C ILE A 6 -3.85 5.65 0.95
N ASN A 7 -3.53 4.44 0.52
CA ASN A 7 -3.25 3.32 1.40
C ASN A 7 -1.78 3.31 1.83
N LEU A 8 -1.56 3.26 3.13
CA LEU A 8 -0.26 3.17 3.80
C LEU A 8 0.04 1.76 4.30
N GLY A 9 -0.83 0.78 3.99
CA GLY A 9 -0.59 -0.63 4.25
C GLY A 9 0.68 -1.15 3.57
N LEU A 10 1.27 -2.19 4.15
CA LEU A 10 2.42 -2.88 3.55
C LEU A 10 1.96 -3.87 2.47
N PRO A 11 2.86 -4.30 1.56
CA PRO A 11 2.57 -5.41 0.68
C PRO A 11 2.05 -6.62 1.46
N LYS A 12 1.10 -7.35 0.86
CA LYS A 12 0.48 -8.57 1.44
C LYS A 12 -0.49 -8.33 2.61
N THR A 13 -0.86 -7.08 2.88
CA THR A 13 -1.94 -6.75 3.82
C THR A 13 -3.24 -6.37 3.13
N GLY A 14 -3.44 -6.77 1.86
CA GLY A 14 -4.72 -6.59 1.17
C GLY A 14 -4.80 -5.44 0.17
N THR A 15 -3.68 -4.83 -0.21
CA THR A 15 -3.62 -3.68 -1.12
C THR A 15 -4.38 -3.89 -2.44
N THR A 16 -4.29 -5.09 -3.03
CA THR A 16 -5.07 -5.43 -4.24
C THR A 16 -6.57 -5.59 -3.99
N THR A 17 -6.99 -6.18 -2.86
CA THR A 17 -8.41 -6.27 -2.51
C THR A 17 -9.00 -4.87 -2.38
N LEU A 18 -8.31 -3.96 -1.70
CA LEU A 18 -8.72 -2.56 -1.64
C LEU A 18 -8.81 -1.93 -3.04
N GLY A 19 -7.82 -2.19 -3.91
CA GLY A 19 -7.83 -1.70 -5.29
C GLY A 19 -9.07 -2.12 -6.07
N VAL A 20 -9.39 -3.42 -6.05
CA VAL A 20 -10.58 -3.96 -6.75
C VAL A 20 -11.87 -3.37 -6.16
N ALA A 21 -11.99 -3.25 -4.85
CA ALA A 21 -13.17 -2.65 -4.21
C ALA A 21 -13.40 -1.20 -4.65
N LEU A 22 -12.33 -0.39 -4.69
CA LEU A 22 -12.41 1.00 -5.14
C LEU A 22 -12.68 1.12 -6.64
N GLU A 23 -12.13 0.25 -7.47
CA GLU A 23 -12.46 0.18 -8.90
C GLU A 23 -13.94 -0.15 -9.13
N HIS A 24 -14.49 -1.09 -8.35
CA HIS A 24 -15.92 -1.43 -8.37
C HIS A 24 -16.81 -0.27 -7.89
N ALA A 25 -16.31 0.58 -6.99
CA ALA A 25 -16.95 1.84 -6.59
C ALA A 25 -16.80 2.97 -7.62
N GLY A 26 -16.16 2.70 -8.78
CA GLY A 26 -16.02 3.64 -9.88
C GLY A 26 -14.80 4.57 -9.78
N LEU A 27 -13.86 4.32 -8.84
CA LEU A 27 -12.65 5.11 -8.70
C LEU A 27 -11.58 4.65 -9.69
N ARG A 28 -10.80 5.59 -10.22
CA ARG A 28 -9.56 5.29 -10.96
C ARG A 28 -8.45 5.01 -9.97
N VAL A 29 -8.04 3.76 -9.87
CA VAL A 29 -7.03 3.32 -8.91
C VAL A 29 -5.65 3.22 -9.56
N ALA A 30 -4.63 3.69 -8.86
CA ALA A 30 -3.24 3.36 -9.13
C ALA A 30 -2.72 2.34 -8.10
N ASP A 31 -2.32 1.18 -8.62
CA ASP A 31 -1.53 0.17 -7.92
C ASP A 31 -0.03 0.39 -8.23
N PHE A 32 0.87 -0.33 -7.56
CA PHE A 32 2.32 -0.08 -7.53
C PHE A 32 2.95 0.26 -8.89
N LYS A 33 2.50 -0.39 -9.98
CA LYS A 33 2.99 -0.21 -11.36
C LYS A 33 1.96 0.50 -12.24
N LEU A 34 2.36 1.64 -12.78
CA LEU A 34 1.58 2.42 -13.75
C LEU A 34 1.75 1.79 -15.15
N ARG A 35 0.86 0.87 -15.54
CA ARG A 35 1.04 0.09 -16.78
C ARG A 35 0.81 0.96 -18.02
N ARG A 36 1.69 0.84 -19.04
CA ARG A 36 1.61 1.65 -20.28
C ARG A 36 0.25 1.62 -20.99
N ARG A 37 -0.38 0.44 -21.01
CA ARG A 37 -1.66 0.22 -21.68
C ARG A 37 -2.82 0.91 -20.98
N SER A 38 -2.88 0.87 -19.65
CA SER A 38 -4.03 1.32 -18.87
C SER A 38 -3.83 2.67 -18.17
N CYS A 39 -2.59 3.14 -18.02
CA CYS A 39 -2.31 4.43 -17.39
C CYS A 39 -2.89 5.57 -18.25
N PRO A 40 -3.77 6.42 -17.70
CA PRO A 40 -4.38 7.54 -18.42
C PRO A 40 -3.36 8.59 -18.86
N ASP A 41 -2.38 8.87 -18.01
CA ASP A 41 -1.29 9.81 -18.31
C ASP A 41 -0.10 9.07 -18.93
N LYS A 42 0.20 9.38 -20.19
CA LYS A 42 1.30 8.75 -20.93
C LYS A 42 2.68 9.23 -20.50
N SER A 43 2.79 10.35 -19.80
CA SER A 43 4.08 10.86 -19.31
C SER A 43 4.66 10.03 -18.17
N ILE A 44 3.80 9.43 -17.33
CA ILE A 44 4.19 8.56 -16.21
C ILE A 44 3.99 7.07 -16.49
N ALA A 45 3.41 6.74 -17.65
CA ALA A 45 3.14 5.39 -18.10
C ALA A 45 4.42 4.52 -18.21
N GLY A 46 4.38 3.34 -17.60
CA GLY A 46 5.51 2.41 -17.52
C GLY A 46 6.40 2.59 -16.29
N SER A 47 6.06 3.52 -15.39
CA SER A 47 6.77 3.77 -14.13
C SER A 47 6.04 3.16 -12.90
N PHE A 48 6.35 3.66 -11.71
CA PHE A 48 5.80 3.19 -10.43
C PHE A 48 5.19 4.35 -9.65
N VAL A 49 4.14 4.08 -8.88
CA VAL A 49 3.50 5.08 -8.00
C VAL A 49 4.53 5.68 -7.04
N ALA A 50 5.36 4.82 -6.42
CA ALA A 50 6.42 5.25 -5.52
C ALA A 50 7.37 6.28 -6.16
N ARG A 51 7.76 6.06 -7.42
CA ARG A 51 8.66 6.97 -8.14
C ARG A 51 8.00 8.32 -8.35
N GLN A 52 6.72 8.34 -8.74
CA GLN A 52 6.00 9.58 -8.98
C GLN A 52 5.79 10.38 -7.69
N LEU A 53 5.51 9.71 -6.57
CA LEU A 53 5.42 10.36 -5.25
C LEU A 53 6.74 11.05 -4.87
N TYR A 54 7.86 10.36 -5.02
CA TYR A 54 9.17 10.94 -4.73
C TYR A 54 9.61 12.02 -5.72
N ASP A 55 9.29 11.87 -7.01
CA ASP A 55 9.58 12.89 -8.02
C ASP A 55 8.85 14.19 -7.74
N GLY A 56 7.57 14.10 -7.35
CA GLY A 56 6.80 15.27 -6.94
C GLY A 56 7.34 15.88 -5.65
N TYR A 57 7.57 15.06 -4.62
CA TYR A 57 8.07 15.51 -3.32
C TYR A 57 9.43 16.24 -3.42
N TYR A 58 10.42 15.63 -4.09
CA TYR A 58 11.76 16.22 -4.20
C TYR A 58 11.93 17.18 -5.39
N GLY A 59 11.05 17.13 -6.38
CA GLY A 59 11.11 17.99 -7.56
C GLY A 59 10.39 19.33 -7.36
N SER A 60 9.10 19.29 -7.04
CA SER A 60 8.24 20.48 -6.91
C SER A 60 7.79 20.77 -5.48
N GLY A 61 8.03 19.84 -4.55
CA GLY A 61 7.45 19.88 -3.20
C GLY A 61 6.01 19.38 -3.13
N ASP A 62 5.46 18.86 -4.22
CA ASP A 62 4.11 18.31 -4.30
C ASP A 62 4.15 16.82 -4.65
N PRO A 63 3.98 15.91 -3.67
CA PRO A 63 4.01 14.47 -3.92
C PRO A 63 2.98 13.98 -4.95
N LEU A 64 1.87 14.69 -5.15
CA LEU A 64 0.77 14.28 -6.03
C LEU A 64 0.75 15.00 -7.38
N GLU A 65 1.76 15.82 -7.68
CA GLU A 65 1.85 16.66 -8.89
C GLU A 65 1.44 15.91 -10.18
N LYS A 66 1.97 14.69 -10.37
CA LYS A 66 1.72 13.88 -11.57
C LYS A 66 0.66 12.79 -11.38
N LEU A 67 0.12 12.62 -10.18
CA LEU A 67 -0.81 11.54 -9.85
C LEU A 67 -2.27 11.98 -9.83
N GLY A 68 -2.55 13.25 -10.16
CA GLY A 68 -3.89 13.83 -10.17
C GLY A 68 -4.89 13.20 -11.14
N VAL A 69 -4.48 12.27 -12.01
CA VAL A 69 -5.37 11.48 -12.88
C VAL A 69 -6.00 10.27 -12.18
N PHE A 70 -5.58 9.96 -10.95
CA PHE A 70 -6.12 8.87 -10.14
C PHE A 70 -6.94 9.42 -8.97
N ASP A 71 -7.88 8.60 -8.51
CA ASP A 71 -8.73 8.89 -7.36
C ASP A 71 -8.21 8.21 -6.09
N ALA A 72 -7.49 7.08 -6.23
CA ALA A 72 -6.90 6.36 -5.11
C ALA A 72 -5.56 5.71 -5.44
N LEU A 73 -4.67 5.62 -4.43
CA LEU A 73 -3.39 4.91 -4.50
C LEU A 73 -3.39 3.76 -3.49
N THR A 74 -3.30 2.50 -3.93
CA THR A 74 -3.55 1.33 -3.04
C THR A 74 -2.31 0.51 -2.66
N GLU A 75 -1.28 0.48 -3.51
CA GLU A 75 0.07 0.02 -3.16
C GLU A 75 1.05 1.09 -3.63
N ILE A 76 1.66 1.78 -2.68
CA ILE A 76 2.58 2.87 -2.99
C ILE A 76 4.05 2.46 -2.89
N SER A 77 4.36 1.23 -2.47
CA SER A 77 5.73 0.72 -2.45
C SER A 77 6.13 0.08 -3.78
N VAL A 78 7.43 0.02 -4.01
CA VAL A 78 8.01 -0.83 -5.05
C VAL A 78 9.29 -1.45 -4.54
N LEU A 79 9.40 -2.75 -4.74
CA LEU A 79 10.63 -3.49 -4.50
C LEU A 79 10.91 -4.38 -5.71
N ASN A 80 11.97 -4.09 -6.44
CA ASN A 80 12.51 -4.92 -7.52
C ASN A 80 14.05 -4.81 -7.51
N ARG A 81 14.74 -5.41 -8.49
CA ARG A 81 16.21 -5.42 -8.54
C ARG A 81 16.82 -4.02 -8.62
N ASP A 82 16.17 -3.11 -9.33
CA ASP A 82 16.72 -1.80 -9.66
C ASP A 82 16.14 -0.69 -8.77
N LEU A 83 15.04 -0.96 -8.06
CA LEU A 83 14.27 0.04 -7.34
C LEU A 83 13.67 -0.50 -6.04
N CYS A 84 13.96 0.20 -4.94
CA CYS A 84 13.44 -0.06 -3.60
C CYS A 84 12.96 1.26 -3.00
N LEU A 85 11.65 1.49 -3.00
CA LEU A 85 11.03 2.71 -2.50
C LEU A 85 9.80 2.38 -1.65
N TRP A 86 9.69 3.05 -0.50
CA TRP A 86 8.66 2.77 0.52
C TRP A 86 8.01 4.07 1.03
N PRO A 87 7.26 4.80 0.20
CA PRO A 87 6.64 6.07 0.61
C PRO A 87 5.78 5.96 1.87
N GLN A 88 5.14 4.81 2.12
CA GLN A 88 4.33 4.61 3.32
C GLN A 88 5.15 4.59 4.62
N THR A 89 6.47 4.44 4.54
CA THR A 89 7.39 4.43 5.69
C THR A 89 8.12 5.77 5.88
N ASP A 90 7.90 6.73 4.98
CA ASP A 90 8.65 7.98 4.93
C ASP A 90 7.87 9.11 5.61
N PHE A 91 8.34 9.52 6.79
CA PHE A 91 7.68 10.58 7.57
C PHE A 91 7.58 11.90 6.80
N GLY A 92 8.63 12.33 6.11
CA GLY A 92 8.63 13.63 5.43
C GLY A 92 7.64 13.68 4.28
N LEU A 93 7.57 12.61 3.50
CA LEU A 93 6.61 12.47 2.41
C LEU A 93 5.17 12.40 2.92
N ILE A 94 4.90 11.58 3.95
CA ILE A 94 3.56 11.47 4.55
C ILE A 94 3.13 12.80 5.16
N GLN A 95 4.02 13.47 5.88
CA GLN A 95 3.73 14.77 6.50
C GLN A 95 3.41 15.83 5.44
N SER A 96 4.19 15.88 4.34
CA SER A 96 3.93 16.78 3.21
C SER A 96 2.54 16.55 2.61
N LEU A 97 2.12 15.29 2.41
CA LEU A 97 0.77 14.96 1.97
C LEU A 97 -0.30 15.46 2.95
N ARG A 98 -0.10 15.23 4.25
CA ARG A 98 -1.07 15.59 5.30
C ARG A 98 -1.27 17.09 5.44
N GLU A 99 -0.19 17.87 5.33
CA GLU A 99 -0.20 19.33 5.45
C GLU A 99 -0.79 19.98 4.20
N ARG A 100 -0.48 19.44 3.02
CA ARG A 100 -0.90 20.01 1.75
C ARG A 100 -2.35 19.67 1.39
N TYR A 101 -2.84 18.49 1.80
CA TYR A 101 -4.14 17.98 1.39
C TYR A 101 -5.07 17.72 2.59
N SER A 102 -5.87 18.72 2.93
CA SER A 102 -6.83 18.65 4.04
C SER A 102 -7.95 17.63 3.82
N GLU A 103 -8.33 17.37 2.56
CA GLU A 103 -9.41 16.42 2.21
C GLU A 103 -8.91 15.00 1.90
N LEU A 104 -7.59 14.80 1.84
CA LEU A 104 -7.00 13.50 1.57
C LEU A 104 -7.23 12.56 2.75
N ARG A 105 -7.82 11.40 2.47
CA ARG A 105 -7.97 10.32 3.44
C ARG A 105 -6.86 9.31 3.29
N PHE A 106 -6.40 8.84 4.43
CA PHE A 106 -5.41 7.79 4.57
C PHE A 106 -6.10 6.54 5.10
N VAL A 107 -5.75 5.41 4.53
CA VAL A 107 -6.11 4.11 5.08
C VAL A 107 -4.85 3.30 5.29
N ALA A 108 -4.87 2.35 6.21
CA ALA A 108 -3.81 1.37 6.37
C ALA A 108 -4.43 -0.01 6.41
N SER A 109 -4.40 -0.69 5.27
CA SER A 109 -4.76 -2.11 5.21
C SER A 109 -3.81 -2.89 6.11
N TYR A 110 -4.36 -3.60 7.09
CA TYR A 110 -3.62 -4.31 8.12
C TYR A 110 -3.93 -5.81 8.06
N ARG A 111 -2.96 -6.60 8.52
CA ARG A 111 -3.08 -8.02 8.85
C ARG A 111 -2.06 -8.30 9.95
N ASP A 112 -2.34 -9.29 10.79
CA ASP A 112 -1.41 -9.80 11.79
C ASP A 112 0.07 -9.80 11.28
N PRO A 113 1.02 -9.20 12.02
CA PRO A 113 2.40 -9.05 11.57
C PRO A 113 3.08 -10.38 11.26
N ASP A 114 2.74 -11.42 12.01
CA ASP A 114 3.30 -12.75 11.92
C ASP A 114 2.81 -13.49 10.67
N ALA A 115 1.52 -13.35 10.36
CA ALA A 115 0.89 -13.80 9.11
C ALA A 115 1.41 -13.01 7.90
N THR A 116 1.58 -11.70 8.04
CA THR A 116 2.13 -10.82 7.01
C THR A 116 3.58 -11.19 6.68
N ALA A 117 4.44 -11.33 7.70
CA ALA A 117 5.83 -11.77 7.56
C ALA A 117 5.93 -13.13 6.86
N HIS A 118 5.06 -14.07 7.25
CA HIS A 118 4.99 -15.39 6.62
C HIS A 118 4.52 -15.34 5.15
N SER A 119 3.58 -14.46 4.82
CA SER A 119 3.16 -14.21 3.43
C SER A 119 4.28 -13.61 2.58
N MET A 120 5.00 -12.63 3.11
CA MET A 120 6.15 -12.01 2.45
C MET A 120 7.28 -13.02 2.17
N LEU A 121 7.55 -13.94 3.09
CA LEU A 121 8.57 -14.99 2.92
C LEU A 121 8.26 -15.94 1.76
N ARG A 122 6.98 -16.24 1.52
CA ARG A 122 6.54 -17.17 0.46
C ARG A 122 6.40 -16.51 -0.91
N TRP A 123 6.56 -15.19 -1.00
CA TRP A 123 6.37 -14.47 -2.25
C TRP A 123 7.66 -14.38 -3.06
N SER A 124 7.96 -15.43 -3.82
CA SER A 124 9.07 -15.48 -4.78
C SER A 124 10.42 -15.08 -4.12
N ASP A 125 11.23 -14.31 -4.83
CA ASP A 125 12.48 -13.67 -4.41
C ASP A 125 12.30 -12.43 -3.50
N LEU A 126 11.06 -12.04 -3.14
CA LEU A 126 10.83 -10.88 -2.25
C LEU A 126 11.53 -11.12 -0.92
N GLY A 127 11.35 -12.33 -0.37
CA GLY A 127 11.88 -12.68 0.93
C GLY A 127 13.34 -13.10 0.93
N SER A 128 13.79 -13.87 -0.05
CA SER A 128 15.13 -14.44 -0.02
C SER A 128 16.23 -13.51 -0.56
N ASP A 129 15.88 -12.51 -1.38
CA ASP A 129 16.86 -11.66 -2.06
C ASP A 129 16.54 -10.17 -1.90
N ARG A 130 15.34 -9.74 -2.30
CA ARG A 130 15.04 -8.31 -2.42
C ARG A 130 14.94 -7.56 -1.09
N MET A 131 14.37 -8.17 -0.05
CA MET A 131 14.27 -7.50 1.27
C MET A 131 15.62 -7.37 2.00
N PRO A 132 16.43 -8.43 2.16
CA PRO A 132 17.73 -8.34 2.85
C PRO A 132 18.73 -7.41 2.15
N ASN A 133 18.62 -7.28 0.83
CA ASN A 133 19.51 -6.46 0.01
C ASN A 133 18.92 -5.08 -0.37
N GLY A 134 17.67 -4.82 -0.03
CA GLY A 134 16.99 -3.57 -0.31
C GLY A 134 17.31 -2.48 0.72
N ASN A 135 17.21 -1.22 0.30
CA ASN A 135 17.23 -0.09 1.22
C ASN A 135 15.81 0.12 1.77
N ILE A 136 15.41 -0.72 2.72
CA ILE A 136 14.07 -0.68 3.33
C ILE A 136 14.13 0.18 4.60
N PRO A 137 13.37 1.29 4.67
CA PRO A 137 13.32 2.10 5.88
C PRO A 137 12.83 1.28 7.08
N GLY A 138 13.53 1.40 8.21
CA GLY A 138 13.26 0.62 9.42
C GLY A 138 13.71 -0.85 9.36
N LEU A 139 14.29 -1.33 8.25
CA LEU A 139 14.84 -2.67 8.11
C LEU A 139 16.22 -2.60 7.42
N PRO A 140 17.30 -2.35 8.19
CA PRO A 140 18.65 -2.20 7.64
C PRO A 140 19.12 -3.45 6.89
N ARG A 141 20.05 -3.26 5.94
CA ARG A 141 20.70 -4.36 5.21
C ARG A 141 21.27 -5.39 6.21
N GLY A 142 21.05 -6.67 5.92
CA GLY A 142 21.44 -7.79 6.80
C GLY A 142 20.37 -8.18 7.83
N TYR A 143 19.21 -7.51 7.84
CA TYR A 143 18.05 -7.89 8.64
C TYR A 143 16.86 -8.23 7.72
N GLY A 144 15.86 -8.92 8.29
CA GLY A 144 14.65 -9.31 7.57
C GLY A 144 14.75 -10.67 6.91
N GLU A 145 15.80 -11.44 7.15
CA GLU A 145 15.89 -12.83 6.70
C GLU A 145 14.92 -13.74 7.45
N THR A 146 14.72 -13.46 8.74
CA THR A 146 13.89 -14.29 9.61
C THR A 146 12.45 -13.78 9.72
N ARG A 147 11.52 -14.68 10.07
CA ARG A 147 10.13 -14.33 10.37
C ARG A 147 10.03 -13.30 11.50
N LEU A 148 10.81 -13.48 12.57
CA LEU A 148 10.82 -12.58 13.73
C LEU A 148 11.21 -11.14 13.33
N GLN A 149 12.31 -10.97 12.61
CA GLN A 149 12.78 -9.64 12.18
C GLN A 149 11.74 -8.93 11.30
N ARG A 150 11.06 -9.66 10.41
CA ARG A 150 9.98 -9.09 9.59
C ARG A 150 8.74 -8.75 10.39
N ALA A 151 8.30 -9.64 11.28
CA ALA A 151 7.14 -9.39 12.13
C ALA A 151 7.37 -8.15 13.01
N GLN A 152 8.60 -7.98 13.53
CA GLN A 152 9.01 -6.77 14.23
C GLN A 152 8.90 -5.53 13.34
N TRP A 153 9.49 -5.56 12.14
CA TRP A 153 9.43 -4.43 11.22
C TRP A 153 7.99 -4.07 10.80
N VAL A 154 7.17 -5.08 10.48
CA VAL A 154 5.74 -4.90 10.18
C VAL A 154 5.02 -4.25 11.36
N ALA A 155 5.18 -4.78 12.58
CA ALA A 155 4.56 -4.22 13.77
C ALA A 155 4.99 -2.75 14.03
N GLN A 156 6.27 -2.43 13.82
CA GLN A 156 6.77 -1.06 14.01
C GLN A 156 6.25 -0.09 12.96
N HIS A 157 6.03 -0.52 11.72
CA HIS A 157 5.39 0.31 10.69
C HIS A 157 3.98 0.74 11.13
N TYR A 158 3.15 -0.18 11.61
CA TYR A 158 1.81 0.17 12.10
C TYR A 158 1.86 1.00 13.39
N ALA A 159 2.80 0.73 14.31
CA ALA A 159 3.02 1.57 15.48
C ALA A 159 3.40 3.01 15.10
N PHE A 160 4.25 3.16 14.08
CA PHE A 160 4.60 4.46 13.50
C PHE A 160 3.37 5.17 12.93
N LEU A 161 2.56 4.50 12.09
CA LEU A 161 1.34 5.08 11.54
C LEU A 161 0.38 5.56 12.63
N ARG A 162 0.10 4.72 13.64
CA ARG A 162 -0.74 5.08 14.79
C ARG A 162 -0.20 6.29 15.55
N THR A 163 1.13 6.43 15.65
CA THR A 163 1.77 7.57 16.30
C THR A 163 1.58 8.86 15.50
N ILE A 164 1.88 8.85 14.21
CA ILE A 164 1.85 10.07 13.40
C ILE A 164 0.42 10.54 13.07
N PHE A 165 -0.53 9.62 13.03
CA PHE A 165 -1.96 9.90 12.80
C PHE A 165 -2.79 9.93 14.09
N ALA A 166 -2.17 9.97 15.26
CA ALA A 166 -2.89 9.99 16.53
C ALA A 166 -3.94 11.12 16.55
N GLY A 167 -5.23 10.74 16.64
CA GLY A 167 -6.37 11.67 16.64
C GLY A 167 -6.71 12.31 15.29
N ASP A 168 -6.07 11.91 14.18
CA ASP A 168 -6.37 12.44 12.84
C ASP A 168 -7.58 11.69 12.24
N PRO A 169 -8.75 12.34 12.07
CA PRO A 169 -9.95 11.68 11.58
C PRO A 169 -9.86 11.29 10.09
N ARG A 170 -8.79 11.70 9.40
CA ARG A 170 -8.53 11.32 8.01
C ARG A 170 -7.85 9.95 7.90
N PHE A 171 -7.43 9.33 9.00
CA PHE A 171 -6.75 8.04 9.01
C PHE A 171 -7.66 6.91 9.53
N LEU A 172 -7.68 5.79 8.81
CA LEU A 172 -8.29 4.54 9.24
C LEU A 172 -7.31 3.38 9.06
N GLU A 173 -6.90 2.75 10.16
CA GLU A 173 -6.32 1.41 10.12
C GLU A 173 -7.44 0.38 10.20
N TYR A 174 -7.43 -0.63 9.33
CA TYR A 174 -8.45 -1.68 9.31
C TYR A 174 -7.81 -3.04 9.03
N ASP A 175 -8.25 -4.08 9.74
CA ASP A 175 -7.83 -5.45 9.47
C ASP A 175 -8.59 -5.99 8.25
N ILE A 176 -7.87 -6.56 7.28
CA ILE A 176 -8.51 -7.16 6.10
C ILE A 176 -9.34 -8.41 6.44
N ASP A 177 -8.99 -9.09 7.53
CA ASP A 177 -9.67 -10.31 7.95
C ASP A 177 -10.88 -10.00 8.88
N ASP A 178 -11.15 -8.71 9.16
CA ASP A 178 -12.35 -8.24 9.86
C ASP A 178 -13.60 -8.32 8.94
N PRO A 179 -14.68 -9.01 9.36
CA PRO A 179 -15.92 -9.09 8.58
C PRO A 179 -16.55 -7.71 8.30
N ASP A 180 -16.31 -6.71 9.16
CA ASP A 180 -16.89 -5.36 9.06
C ASP A 180 -15.95 -4.39 8.32
N ALA A 181 -14.80 -4.86 7.81
CA ALA A 181 -13.79 -4.03 7.14
C ALA A 181 -14.37 -3.18 5.99
N SER A 182 -15.27 -3.76 5.18
CA SER A 182 -15.91 -3.04 4.08
C SER A 182 -16.77 -1.88 4.57
N GLU A 183 -17.53 -2.09 5.65
CA GLU A 183 -18.40 -1.07 6.21
C GLU A 183 -17.59 0.06 6.84
N LEU A 184 -16.56 -0.28 7.61
CA LEU A 184 -15.62 0.69 8.19
C LEU A 184 -14.97 1.55 7.11
N LEU A 185 -14.50 0.93 6.02
CA LEU A 185 -13.93 1.64 4.88
C LEU A 185 -14.96 2.52 4.18
N SER A 186 -16.15 2.00 3.88
CA SER A 186 -17.21 2.78 3.23
C SER A 186 -17.57 4.02 4.05
N ALA A 187 -17.75 3.85 5.36
CA ALA A 187 -18.05 4.95 6.28
C ALA A 187 -16.92 5.98 6.33
N HIS A 188 -15.66 5.53 6.44
CA HIS A 188 -14.51 6.42 6.47
C HIS A 188 -14.33 7.20 5.17
N LEU A 189 -14.48 6.52 4.03
CA LEU A 189 -14.25 7.12 2.72
C LEU A 189 -15.45 7.93 2.22
N GLY A 190 -16.64 7.72 2.78
CA GLY A 190 -17.88 8.32 2.31
C GLY A 190 -18.26 7.84 0.90
N ILE A 191 -17.93 6.59 0.57
CA ILE A 191 -18.25 5.95 -0.71
C ILE A 191 -18.85 4.57 -0.45
N ASP A 192 -19.81 4.18 -1.28
CA ASP A 192 -20.31 2.81 -1.27
C ASP A 192 -19.27 1.87 -1.87
N LEU A 193 -19.05 0.72 -1.24
CA LEU A 193 -18.15 -0.33 -1.72
C LEU A 193 -19.01 -1.54 -2.14
N PRO A 194 -19.48 -1.60 -3.40
CA PRO A 194 -20.41 -2.63 -3.85
C PRO A 194 -19.76 -4.02 -3.96
N TRP A 195 -18.45 -4.12 -3.74
CA TRP A 195 -17.69 -5.36 -3.75
C TRP A 195 -16.67 -5.39 -2.61
N TRP A 196 -16.60 -6.53 -1.92
CA TRP A 196 -15.56 -6.85 -0.95
C TRP A 196 -15.21 -8.34 -1.03
N GLY A 197 -13.92 -8.69 -1.05
CA GLY A 197 -13.50 -10.09 -1.15
C GLY A 197 -12.01 -10.32 -1.37
N LYS A 198 -11.60 -11.59 -1.47
CA LYS A 198 -10.19 -11.97 -1.66
C LYS A 198 -9.81 -11.98 -3.15
N ALA A 199 -9.21 -10.89 -3.65
CA ALA A 199 -8.73 -10.81 -5.04
C ALA A 199 -7.38 -11.52 -5.30
N ASN A 200 -6.77 -12.14 -4.29
CA ASN A 200 -5.40 -12.69 -4.38
C ASN A 200 -5.17 -13.93 -3.47
N GLU A 201 -6.00 -14.97 -3.60
CA GLU A 201 -5.61 -16.27 -3.03
C GLU A 201 -4.55 -16.95 -3.92
N ASN A 202 -3.43 -17.35 -3.32
CA ASN A 202 -2.48 -18.25 -3.97
C ASN A 202 -3.22 -19.56 -4.31
N ARG A 203 -3.47 -19.81 -5.60
CA ARG A 203 -4.13 -21.04 -6.09
C ARG A 203 -3.37 -22.35 -5.82
N SER A 204 -2.25 -22.32 -5.10
CA SER A 204 -1.43 -23.50 -4.77
C SER A 204 -1.87 -24.26 -3.53
N MET A 205 -3.05 -23.97 -2.95
CA MET A 205 -3.71 -24.84 -1.97
C MET A 205 -5.14 -25.16 -2.43
N ARG A 206 -5.27 -25.93 -3.51
CA ARG A 206 -6.38 -26.88 -3.57
C ARG A 206 -5.85 -28.19 -2.97
N PRO A 207 -6.53 -28.81 -2.00
CA PRO A 207 -6.29 -30.22 -1.73
C PRO A 207 -6.58 -30.98 -3.03
N GLU A 208 -5.64 -31.78 -3.51
CA GLU A 208 -5.98 -32.87 -4.42
C GLU A 208 -6.98 -33.77 -3.67
N GLY A 209 -8.20 -33.85 -4.19
CA GLY A 209 -9.24 -34.72 -3.63
C GLY A 209 -10.53 -33.99 -3.28
N ALA A 210 -11.30 -33.62 -4.29
CA ALA A 210 -12.75 -33.64 -4.22
C ALA A 210 -13.23 -34.14 -5.58
N GLU A 211 -13.83 -35.33 -5.57
CA GLU A 211 -14.48 -35.99 -6.71
C GLU A 211 -15.55 -35.09 -7.36
#